data_AF-A0A564Z8V7-F1
#
_entry.id   AF-A0A564Z8V7-F1
#
_cell.length_a   1.000
_cell.length_b   1.000
_cell.length_c   1.000
_cell.angle_alpha   90.00
_cell.angle_beta   90.00
_cell.angle_gamma   90.00
#
_symmetry.space_group_name_H-M   'P 1'
#
loop_
_entity.id
_entity.type
_entity.pdbx_description
1 polymer ?
#
loop_
_entity_poly.entity_id
_entity_poly.type
_entity_poly.pdbx_seq_one_letter_code
_entity_poly.pdbx_strand_id
1 'polypeptide(L)'
;MSLGFFIPFAVMTSFWGLVGIIGPFCVPKSPNKELWRVSIVLTAICCYLSWLIFFLAQWHPFYGPTLSSKTLRVMQLEWKPKW
;
A
#
# COMPACT_ATOMS: atom_id res chain seq x y z
N MET A 1 6.18 -11.79 -14.41
CA MET A 1 5.70 -11.12 -13.19
C MET A 1 4.88 -12.13 -12.40
N SER A 2 5.14 -12.30 -11.11
CA SER A 2 4.45 -13.31 -10.29
C SER A 2 3.03 -12.84 -9.92
N LEU A 3 2.13 -13.80 -9.66
CA LEU A 3 0.77 -13.51 -9.20
C LEU A 3 0.77 -12.66 -7.91
N GLY A 4 1.75 -12.87 -7.05
CA GLY A 4 1.94 -12.13 -5.80
C GLY A 4 2.29 -10.65 -5.99
N PHE A 5 2.73 -10.23 -7.18
CA PHE A 5 2.85 -8.81 -7.49
C PHE A 5 1.50 -8.20 -7.92
N PHE A 6 0.81 -8.87 -8.85
CA PHE A 6 -0.39 -8.29 -9.47
C PHE A 6 -1.54 -8.12 -8.50
N ILE A 7 -1.70 -9.06 -7.55
CA ILE A 7 -2.77 -9.01 -6.55
C ILE A 7 -2.69 -7.72 -5.71
N PRO A 8 -1.60 -7.43 -4.97
CA PRO A 8 -1.53 -6.21 -4.16
C PRO A 8 -1.59 -4.94 -5.01
N PHE A 9 -0.98 -4.94 -6.21
CA PHE A 9 -1.05 -3.80 -7.12
C PHE A 9 -2.48 -3.48 -7.54
N ALA A 10 -3.24 -4.49 -7.99
CA ALA A 10 -4.63 -4.32 -8.40
C ALA A 10 -5.51 -3.86 -7.23
N VAL A 11 -5.40 -4.53 -6.07
CA VAL A 11 -6.21 -4.20 -4.88
C VAL A 11 -5.98 -2.77 -4.41
N MET A 12 -4.72 -2.34 -4.29
CA MET A 12 -4.40 -1.00 -3.78
C MET A 12 -4.77 0.11 -4.77
N THR A 13 -4.60 -0.14 -6.07
CA THR A 13 -5.01 0.80 -7.13
C THR A 13 -6.54 0.95 -7.14
N SER A 14 -7.27 -0.17 -7.07
CA SER A 14 -8.74 -0.14 -6.99
C SER A 14 -9.22 0.56 -5.74
N PHE A 15 -8.65 0.27 -4.56
CA PHE A 15 -9.04 0.90 -3.31
C PHE A 15 -8.88 2.42 -3.34
N TRP A 16 -7.70 2.93 -3.65
CA TRP A 16 -7.45 4.38 -3.67
C TRP A 16 -8.11 5.09 -4.85
N GLY A 17 -8.25 4.41 -5.99
CA GLY A 17 -9.04 4.90 -7.12
C GLY A 17 -10.51 5.09 -6.76
N LEU A 18 -11.11 4.12 -6.06
CA LEU A 18 -12.49 4.23 -5.56
C LEU A 18 -12.62 5.36 -4.54
N VAL A 19 -11.69 5.49 -3.59
CA VAL A 19 -11.71 6.57 -2.60
C VAL A 19 -11.60 7.95 -3.27
N GLY A 20 -10.67 8.11 -4.22
CA GLY A 20 -10.45 9.36 -4.93
C GLY A 20 -11.58 9.75 -5.90
N ILE A 21 -12.25 8.77 -6.50
CA ILE A 21 -13.36 9.00 -7.43
C ILE A 21 -14.69 9.12 -6.69
N ILE A 22 -15.05 8.15 -5.85
CA ILE A 22 -16.38 8.09 -5.19
C ILE A 22 -16.45 9.04 -4.00
N GLY A 23 -15.36 9.17 -3.23
CA GLY A 23 -15.33 9.99 -2.01
C GLY A 23 -15.82 11.44 -2.20
N PRO A 24 -15.38 12.18 -3.24
CA PRO A 24 -15.84 13.54 -3.51
C PRO A 24 -17.34 13.68 -3.82
N PHE A 25 -17.98 12.62 -4.31
CA PHE A 25 -19.44 12.59 -4.56
C PHE A 25 -20.24 12.31 -3.29
N CYS A 26 -19.65 11.60 -2.31
CA CYS A 26 -20.29 11.29 -1.03
C CYS A 26 -20.23 12.43 0.00
N VAL A 27 -19.65 13.59 -0.33
CA VAL A 27 -19.54 14.72 0.61
C VAL A 27 -20.91 15.41 0.80
N PRO A 28 -21.42 15.52 2.06
CA PRO A 28 -22.69 16.19 2.32
C PRO A 28 -22.62 17.70 2.02
N LYS A 29 -23.78 18.32 1.83
CA LYS A 29 -23.86 19.77 1.59
C LYS A 29 -23.39 20.52 2.84
N SER A 30 -22.28 21.23 2.73
CA SER A 30 -21.75 22.11 3.77
C SER A 30 -21.15 23.37 3.14
N PRO A 31 -21.01 24.48 3.88
CA PRO A 31 -20.34 25.69 3.38
C PRO A 31 -18.90 25.42 2.90
N ASN A 32 -18.23 24.42 3.47
CA ASN A 32 -16.86 24.04 3.16
C ASN A 32 -16.76 22.79 2.26
N LYS A 33 -17.81 22.47 1.49
CA LYS A 33 -17.89 21.24 0.70
C LYS A 33 -16.72 21.05 -0.27
N GLU A 34 -16.29 22.12 -0.93
CA GLU A 34 -15.18 22.06 -1.89
C GLU A 34 -13.84 21.79 -1.21
N LEU A 35 -13.61 22.32 -0.01
CA LEU A 35 -12.43 21.99 0.79
C LEU A 35 -12.40 20.49 1.08
N TRP A 36 -13.51 19.91 1.55
CA TRP A 36 -13.61 18.47 1.81
C TRP A 36 -13.34 17.61 0.57
N ARG A 37 -13.88 18.01 -0.58
CA ARG A 37 -13.64 17.31 -1.86
C ARG A 37 -12.16 17.30 -2.22
N VAL A 38 -11.51 18.46 -2.17
CA VAL A 38 -10.09 18.59 -2.48
C VAL A 38 -9.23 17.83 -1.48
N SER A 39 -9.55 17.90 -0.18
CA SER A 39 -8.84 17.14 0.85
C SER A 39 -8.90 15.63 0.60
N ILE A 40 -10.08 15.08 0.28
CA ILE A 40 -10.24 13.64 -0.01
C ILE A 40 -9.42 13.22 -1.24
N VAL A 41 -9.49 13.98 -2.34
CA VAL A 41 -8.72 13.67 -3.56
C VAL A 41 -7.22 13.76 -3.29
N LEU A 42 -6.76 14.81 -2.61
CA LEU A 42 -5.35 15.00 -2.28
C LEU A 42 -4.83 13.86 -1.41
N THR A 43 -5.57 13.49 -0.36
CA THR A 43 -5.22 12.34 0.49
C THR A 43 -5.15 11.05 -0.31
N ALA A 44 -6.11 10.77 -1.19
CA ALA A 44 -6.11 9.55 -2.00
C ALA A 44 -4.87 9.47 -2.91
N ILE A 45 -4.49 10.57 -3.55
CA ILE A 45 -3.30 10.65 -4.39
C ILE A 45 -2.04 10.48 -3.56
N CYS A 46 -1.88 11.23 -2.46
CA CYS A 46 -0.69 11.16 -1.62
C CYS A 46 -0.49 9.76 -1.04
N CYS A 47 -1.54 9.15 -0.48
CA CYS A 47 -1.44 7.81 0.11
C CYS A 47 -1.16 6.73 -0.94
N TYR A 48 -1.78 6.82 -2.13
CA TYR A 48 -1.48 5.90 -3.22
C TYR A 48 -0.02 6.03 -3.68
N LEU A 49 0.47 7.27 -3.88
CA LEU A 49 1.85 7.51 -4.30
C LEU A 49 2.86 7.04 -3.26
N SER A 50 2.64 7.34 -1.97
CA SER A 50 3.52 6.84 -0.90
C SER A 50 3.59 5.32 -0.92
N TRP A 51 2.45 4.64 -1.01
CA TRP A 51 2.43 3.17 -1.09
C TRP A 51 3.14 2.65 -2.35
N LEU A 52 2.83 3.22 -3.52
CA LEU A 52 3.37 2.76 -4.80
C LEU A 52 4.89 2.87 -4.86
N ILE A 53 5.45 3.98 -4.36
CA ILE A 53 6.89 4.20 -4.33
C ILE A 53 7.58 3.13 -3.48
N PHE A 54 7.11 2.88 -2.25
CA PHE A 54 7.71 1.86 -1.39
C PHE A 54 7.58 0.46 -1.96
N PHE A 55 6.44 0.16 -2.58
CA PHE A 55 6.21 -1.14 -3.20
C PHE A 55 7.13 -1.39 -4.40
N LEU A 56 7.29 -0.40 -5.27
CA LEU A 56 8.21 -0.48 -6.41
C LEU A 56 9.68 -0.54 -5.96
N ALA A 57 10.04 0.19 -4.90
CA ALA A 57 11.39 0.17 -4.34
C ALA A 57 11.83 -1.24 -3.89
N GLN A 58 10.89 -2.10 -3.52
CA GLN A 58 11.15 -3.46 -3.04
C GLN A 58 11.03 -4.54 -4.12
N TRP A 59 10.57 -4.23 -5.33
CA TRP A 59 10.27 -5.27 -6.32
C TRP A 59 11.52 -6.00 -6.80
N HIS A 60 12.58 -5.26 -7.09
CA HIS A 60 13.84 -5.81 -7.57
C HIS A 60 14.98 -5.36 -6.65
N PRO A 61 15.08 -5.93 -5.44
CA PRO A 61 16.07 -5.51 -4.46
C PRO A 61 17.45 -5.97 -4.90
N PHE A 62 18.44 -5.07 -4.87
CA PHE A 62 19.84 -5.42 -5.15
C PHE A 62 20.52 -6.15 -3.99
N TYR A 63 20.06 -5.91 -2.77
CA TYR A 63 20.63 -6.48 -1.55
C TYR A 63 19.54 -7.12 -0.69
N GLY A 64 19.86 -8.30 -0.15
CA GLY A 64 19.06 -8.94 0.88
C GLY A 64 19.47 -8.47 2.29
N PRO A 65 18.67 -8.80 3.31
CA PRO A 65 19.02 -8.48 4.69
C PRO A 65 20.23 -9.30 5.15
N THR A 66 21.12 -8.69 5.93
CA THR A 66 22.25 -9.37 6.59
C THR A 66 21.87 -9.72 8.03
N LEU A 67 21.95 -11.01 8.39
CA LEU A 67 21.53 -11.49 9.71
C LEU A 67 22.63 -12.30 10.40
N SER A 68 22.67 -12.20 11.74
CA SER A 68 23.47 -13.06 12.60
C SER A 68 22.91 -14.49 12.61
N SER A 69 23.80 -15.49 12.72
CA SER A 69 23.44 -16.91 12.80
C SER A 69 22.45 -17.22 13.92
N LYS A 70 22.49 -16.46 15.03
CA LYS A 70 21.54 -16.61 16.14
C LYS A 70 20.13 -16.20 15.72
N THR A 71 19.97 -15.03 15.09
CA THR A 71 18.69 -14.52 14.60
C THR A 71 18.13 -15.42 13.50
N LEU A 72 18.99 -15.89 12.59
CA LEU A 72 18.61 -16.83 11.54
C LEU A 72 18.02 -18.12 12.12
N ARG A 73 18.65 -18.69 13.16
CA ARG A 73 18.17 -19.90 13.82
C ARG A 73 16.80 -19.69 14.48
N VAL A 74 16.57 -18.52 15.10
CA VAL A 74 15.25 -18.19 15.68
C VAL A 74 14.19 -18.09 14.58
N MET A 75 14.46 -17.36 13.50
CA MET A 75 13.52 -17.25 12.37
C MET A 75 13.16 -18.63 11.78
N GLN A 76 14.15 -19.51 11.65
CA GLN A 76 13.93 -20.88 11.17
C GLN A 76 13.11 -21.77 12.11
N LEU A 77 13.05 -21.45 13.41
CA LEU A 77 12.21 -22.18 14.36
C LEU A 77 10.80 -21.61 14.40
N GLU A 78 10.66 -20.27 14.41
CA GLU A 78 9.39 -19.58 14.58
C GLU A 78 8.56 -19.50 13.30
N TRP A 79 9.20 -19.30 12.14
CA TRP A 79 8.52 -19.14 10.85
C TRP A 79 8.46 -20.43 10.04
N LYS A 80 8.60 -21.59 10.70
CA LYS A 80 8.32 -22.87 10.04
C LYS A 80 6.85 -22.91 9.61
N PRO A 81 6.56 -23.27 8.35
CA PRO A 81 5.19 -23.50 7.93
C PRO A 81 4.57 -24.58 8.82
N LYS A 82 3.40 -24.29 9.40
CA LYS A 82 2.65 -25.21 10.29
C LYS A 82 1.66 -26.10 9.52
N TRP A 83 1.81 -26.17 8.21
CA TRP A 83 0.92 -26.87 7.30
C TRP A 83 1.55 -28.21 6.91
#